data_AF-A0A5N6VJ59-F1
#
_entry.id   AF-A0A5N6VJ59-F1
#
_cell.length_a   1.000
_cell.length_b   1.000
_cell.length_c   1.000
_cell.angle_alpha   90.00
_cell.angle_beta   90.00
_cell.angle_gamma   90.00
#
_symmetry.space_group_name_H-M   'P 1'
#
loop_
_entity.id
_entity.type
_entity.pdbx_description
1 polymer ?
#
loop_
_entity_poly.entity_id
_entity_poly.type
_entity_poly.pdbx_seq_one_letter_code
_entity_poly.pdbx_strand_id
1 'polypeptide(L)'
;MGGPDPGRHERKTFRKRSGTLLGKAHELAALSGANVYVIIDHPRATVEYNSVGNRNWLPSDENLESIYPSLQRLSFADMEKARGNSNGEELTQLLQYIEYRSELLQSLGQQMQEGQSSPTAGTPNHIPERNSDRFCDK
;
A
#
# COMPACT_ATOMS: atom_id res chain seq x y z
N MET A 1 -35.62 -32.63 12.76
CA MET A 1 -35.29 -31.34 12.11
C MET A 1 -34.71 -30.42 13.19
N GLY A 2 -33.39 -30.25 13.24
CA GLY A 2 -32.75 -29.38 14.23
C GLY A 2 -33.03 -27.91 13.93
N GLY A 3 -33.61 -27.19 14.89
CA GLY A 3 -33.90 -25.76 14.77
C GLY A 3 -32.64 -24.90 14.65
N PRO A 4 -32.79 -23.59 14.39
CA PRO A 4 -31.66 -22.67 14.30
C PRO A 4 -30.85 -22.70 15.60
N ASP A 5 -29.58 -23.09 15.52
CA ASP A 5 -28.65 -23.11 16.66
C ASP A 5 -28.29 -21.65 17.03
N PRO A 6 -28.80 -21.10 18.16
CA PRO A 6 -28.52 -19.73 18.55
C PRO A 6 -27.01 -19.59 18.84
N GLY A 7 -26.36 -18.70 18.11
CA GLY A 7 -24.91 -18.49 18.21
C GLY A 7 -24.06 -19.31 17.22
N ARG A 8 -24.68 -20.03 16.28
CA ARG A 8 -23.93 -20.69 15.18
C ARG A 8 -23.07 -19.70 14.39
N HIS A 9 -23.59 -18.49 14.15
CA HIS A 9 -22.86 -17.44 13.44
C HIS A 9 -21.63 -16.98 14.23
N GLU A 10 -21.82 -16.62 15.50
CA GLU A 10 -20.73 -16.23 16.40
C GLU A 10 -19.65 -17.30 16.51
N ARG A 11 -20.05 -18.57 16.68
CA ARG A 11 -19.12 -19.70 16.75
C ARG A 11 -18.30 -19.83 15.47
N LYS A 12 -18.94 -19.68 14.30
CA LYS A 12 -18.25 -19.74 13.01
C LYS A 12 -17.30 -18.55 12.85
N THR A 13 -17.71 -17.36 13.26
CA THR A 13 -16.90 -16.14 13.20
C THR A 13 -15.69 -16.26 14.12
N PHE A 14 -15.88 -16.65 15.38
CA PHE A 14 -14.78 -16.88 16.33
C PHE A 14 -13.77 -17.87 15.77
N ARG A 15 -14.23 -19.07 15.36
CA ARG A 15 -13.35 -20.11 14.80
C ARG A 15 -12.58 -19.62 13.55
N LYS A 16 -13.24 -18.87 12.68
CA LYS A 16 -12.59 -18.32 11.46
C LYS A 16 -11.52 -17.29 11.84
N ARG A 17 -11.87 -16.32 12.71
CA ARG A 17 -10.97 -15.22 13.10
C ARG A 17 -9.79 -15.73 13.93
N SER A 18 -10.03 -16.62 14.90
CA SER A 18 -8.97 -17.24 15.69
C SER A 18 -8.03 -18.03 14.79
N GLY A 19 -8.55 -18.86 13.88
CA GLY A 19 -7.73 -19.58 12.91
C GLY A 19 -6.84 -18.67 12.06
N THR A 20 -7.38 -17.56 11.55
CA THR A 20 -6.59 -16.56 10.81
C THR A 20 -5.51 -15.91 11.69
N LEU A 21 -5.84 -15.51 12.92
CA LEU A 21 -4.87 -14.90 13.84
C LEU A 21 -3.71 -15.85 14.13
N LEU A 22 -3.99 -17.12 14.43
CA LEU A 22 -2.97 -18.12 14.71
C LEU A 22 -2.09 -18.40 13.48
N GLY A 23 -2.67 -18.42 12.28
CA GLY A 23 -1.91 -18.50 11.03
C GLY A 23 -0.93 -17.34 10.88
N LYS A 24 -1.36 -16.10 11.16
CA LYS A 24 -0.50 -14.91 11.11
C LYS A 24 0.56 -14.89 12.20
N ALA A 25 0.22 -15.33 13.42
CA ALA A 25 1.19 -15.50 14.49
C ALA A 25 2.28 -16.49 14.11
N HIS A 26 1.92 -17.61 13.47
CA HIS A 26 2.88 -18.60 12.98
C HIS A 26 3.75 -18.07 11.84
N GLU A 27 3.16 -17.37 10.87
CA GLU A 27 3.93 -16.70 9.81
C GLU A 27 4.97 -15.73 10.39
N LEU A 28 4.59 -14.91 11.37
CA LEU A 28 5.50 -13.97 12.02
C LEU A 28 6.67 -14.70 12.71
N ALA A 29 6.37 -15.76 13.45
CA ALA A 29 7.39 -16.57 14.10
C ALA A 29 8.34 -17.23 13.07
N ALA A 30 7.80 -17.82 12.01
CA ALA A 30 8.58 -18.53 10.99
C ALA A 30 9.44 -17.59 10.13
N LEU A 31 8.90 -16.44 9.72
CA LEU A 31 9.55 -15.52 8.80
C LEU A 31 10.52 -14.56 9.50
N SER A 32 10.22 -14.17 10.73
CA SER A 32 11.03 -13.17 11.47
C SER A 32 11.84 -13.78 12.61
N GLY A 33 11.71 -15.08 12.88
CA GLY A 33 12.34 -15.74 14.01
C GLY A 33 11.83 -15.24 15.37
N ALA A 34 10.64 -14.63 15.41
CA ALA A 34 10.08 -14.05 16.61
C ALA A 34 9.52 -15.11 17.57
N ASN A 35 9.71 -14.90 18.87
CA ASN A 35 9.01 -15.65 19.91
C ASN A 35 7.60 -15.08 20.05
N VAL A 36 6.59 -15.85 19.66
CA VAL A 36 5.19 -15.42 19.59
C VAL A 36 4.35 -16.30 20.48
N TYR A 37 3.59 -15.64 21.35
CA TYR A 37 2.67 -16.26 22.30
C TYR A 37 1.29 -15.63 22.12
N VAL A 38 0.26 -16.45 21.95
CA VAL A 38 -1.12 -15.98 21.78
C VAL A 38 -2.03 -16.81 22.67
N ILE A 39 -2.77 -16.15 23.55
CA ILE A 39 -3.94 -16.72 24.24
C ILE A 39 -5.17 -15.97 23.73
N ILE A 40 -6.17 -16.73 23.29
CA ILE A 40 -7.48 -16.22 22.98
C ILE A 40 -8.41 -16.79 24.05
N ASP A 41 -8.74 -15.97 25.03
CA ASP A 41 -9.76 -16.31 26.02
C ASP A 41 -11.13 -15.82 25.53
N HIS A 42 -12.06 -16.76 25.43
CA HIS A 42 -13.42 -16.48 24.97
C HIS A 42 -14.37 -17.45 25.66
N PRO A 43 -15.60 -17.04 26.05
CA PRO A 43 -16.54 -17.87 26.80
C PRO A 43 -16.87 -19.25 26.20
N ARG A 44 -16.57 -19.46 24.92
CA ARG A 44 -16.88 -20.70 24.19
C ARG A 44 -15.67 -21.62 24.03
N ALA A 45 -14.46 -21.09 24.03
CA ALA A 45 -13.23 -21.84 23.85
C ALA A 45 -12.02 -20.95 24.17
N THR A 46 -11.07 -21.51 24.91
CA THR A 46 -9.75 -20.93 25.09
C THR A 46 -8.81 -21.59 24.10
N VAL A 47 -8.04 -20.79 23.34
CA VAL A 47 -7.08 -21.29 22.36
C VAL A 47 -5.70 -20.70 22.66
N GLU A 48 -4.69 -21.56 22.68
CA GLU A 48 -3.29 -21.22 22.93
C GLU A 48 -2.43 -21.51 21.71
N TYR A 49 -1.47 -20.64 21.43
CA TYR A 49 -0.38 -20.84 20.50
C TYR A 49 0.94 -20.35 21.08
N ASN A 50 2.00 -21.15 20.91
CA ASN A 50 3.35 -20.89 21.38
C ASN A 50 4.36 -21.34 20.31
N SER A 51 5.20 -20.43 19.82
CA SER A 51 6.19 -20.73 18.78
C SER A 51 7.49 -21.33 19.29
N VAL A 52 7.80 -21.21 20.59
CA VAL A 52 9.14 -21.50 21.15
C VAL A 52 9.33 -22.98 21.49
N GLY A 53 8.24 -23.73 21.61
CA GLY A 53 8.26 -25.16 21.97
C GLY A 53 8.71 -25.36 23.44
N ASN A 54 8.02 -26.24 24.16
CA ASN A 54 8.08 -26.40 25.62
C ASN A 54 7.45 -25.25 26.42
N ARG A 55 6.96 -25.61 27.61
CA ARG A 55 6.12 -24.84 28.55
C ARG A 55 6.75 -23.56 29.13
N ASN A 56 7.72 -22.98 28.44
CA ASN A 56 8.28 -21.68 28.76
C ASN A 56 7.29 -20.61 28.27
N TRP A 57 6.21 -20.47 29.02
CA TRP A 57 5.29 -19.36 28.86
C TRP A 57 5.99 -18.05 29.21
N LEU A 58 5.39 -16.92 28.81
CA LEU A 58 5.89 -15.61 29.22
C LEU A 58 6.06 -15.56 30.75
N PRO A 59 7.16 -14.98 31.26
CA PRO A 59 7.33 -14.69 32.68
C PRO A 59 6.12 -13.90 33.21
N SER A 60 5.88 -13.93 34.52
CA SER A 60 4.84 -13.08 35.13
C SER A 60 5.06 -11.60 34.80
N ASP A 61 3.98 -10.81 34.81
CA ASP A 61 4.02 -9.37 34.54
C ASP A 61 5.11 -8.63 35.34
N GLU A 62 5.29 -8.99 36.61
CA GLU A 62 6.33 -8.44 37.49
C GLU A 62 7.75 -8.69 36.98
N ASN A 63 7.97 -9.82 36.31
CA ASN A 63 9.26 -10.21 35.76
C ASN A 63 9.44 -9.72 34.31
N LEU A 64 8.36 -9.52 33.56
CA LEU A 64 8.40 -9.10 32.16
C LEU A 64 9.11 -7.76 31.96
N GLU A 65 8.86 -6.77 32.81
CA GLU A 65 9.49 -5.45 32.70
C GLU A 65 10.99 -5.50 33.00
N SER A 66 11.43 -6.40 33.88
CA SER A 66 12.85 -6.60 34.17
C SER A 66 13.62 -7.27 33.03
N ILE A 67 12.95 -8.19 32.32
CA ILE A 67 13.53 -8.96 31.22
C ILE A 67 13.49 -8.16 29.91
N TYR A 68 12.42 -7.38 29.73
CA TYR A 68 12.17 -6.55 28.55
C TYR A 68 12.00 -5.09 28.98
N PRO A 69 13.11 -4.35 29.23
CA PRO A 69 13.06 -2.97 29.71
C PRO A 69 12.38 -1.99 28.73
N SER A 70 12.22 -2.39 27.47
CA SER A 70 11.51 -1.64 26.43
C SER A 70 10.14 -2.27 26.08
N LEU A 71 9.50 -2.97 27.02
CA LEU A 71 8.21 -3.61 26.80
C LEU A 71 7.14 -2.56 26.48
N GLN A 72 6.52 -2.69 25.30
CA GLN A 72 5.40 -1.86 24.91
C GLN A 72 4.08 -2.60 25.19
N ARG A 73 3.28 -2.07 26.12
CA ARG A 73 1.92 -2.57 26.40
C ARG A 73 0.91 -1.84 25.53
N LEU A 74 0.28 -2.56 24.59
CA LEU A 74 -0.75 -2.01 23.71
C LEU A 74 -2.14 -2.38 24.23
N SER A 75 -2.99 -1.38 24.47
CA SER A 75 -4.38 -1.58 24.84
C SER A 75 -5.29 -1.74 23.61
N PHE A 76 -6.52 -2.19 23.83
CA PHE A 76 -7.55 -2.21 22.79
C PHE A 76 -7.75 -0.82 22.15
N ALA A 77 -7.74 0.25 22.96
CA ALA A 77 -7.90 1.62 22.48
C ALA A 77 -6.72 2.07 21.61
N ASP A 78 -5.50 1.63 21.93
CA ASP A 78 -4.31 1.97 21.12
C ASP A 78 -4.38 1.30 19.75
N MET A 79 -4.84 0.04 19.70
CA MET A 79 -5.03 -0.69 18.45
C MET A 79 -6.15 -0.08 17.58
N GLU A 80 -7.26 0.35 18.18
CA GLU A 80 -8.34 1.03 17.45
C GLU A 80 -7.89 2.39 16.88
N LYS A 81 -7.07 3.14 17.62
CA LYS A 81 -6.46 4.38 17.12
C LYS A 81 -5.52 4.11 15.95
N ALA A 82 -4.63 3.12 16.08
CA ALA A 82 -3.71 2.75 15.00
C ALA A 82 -4.46 2.33 13.73
N ARG A 83 -5.59 1.63 13.87
CA ARG A 83 -6.47 1.26 12.75
C ARG A 83 -7.10 2.46 12.05
N GLY A 84 -7.39 3.55 12.78
CA GLY A 84 -7.95 4.77 12.20
C GLY A 84 -6.97 5.55 11.33
N ASN A 85 -5.66 5.43 11.59
CA ASN A 85 -4.62 6.24 10.93
C ASN A 85 -4.22 5.73 9.53
N SER A 86 -4.40 4.45 9.21
CA SER A 86 -4.00 3.89 7.91
C SER A 86 -4.74 4.50 6.72
N ASN A 87 -6.00 4.92 6.92
CA ASN A 87 -6.82 5.48 5.85
C ASN A 87 -6.35 6.88 5.41
N GLY A 88 -5.74 7.64 6.32
CA GLY A 88 -5.25 8.99 6.01
C GLY A 88 -3.99 8.96 5.15
N GLU A 89 -3.10 8.00 5.39
CA GLU A 89 -1.87 7.83 4.63
C GLU A 89 -2.14 7.36 3.20
N GLU A 90 -3.05 6.40 3.01
CA GLU A 90 -3.47 5.93 1.69
C GLU A 90 -4.15 7.04 0.87
N LEU A 91 -5.02 7.84 1.49
CA LEU A 91 -5.66 8.99 0.83
C LEU A 91 -4.61 10.06 0.45
N THR A 92 -3.63 10.30 1.32
CA THR A 92 -2.56 11.27 1.06
C THR A 92 -1.69 10.82 -0.12
N GLN A 93 -1.32 9.54 -0.18
CA GLN A 93 -0.57 8.97 -1.30
C GLN A 93 -1.36 9.05 -2.61
N LEU A 94 -2.67 8.80 -2.57
CA LEU A 94 -3.53 8.92 -3.74
C LEU A 94 -3.61 10.37 -4.25
N LEU A 95 -3.74 11.34 -3.34
CA LEU A 95 -3.78 12.76 -3.71
C LEU A 95 -2.45 13.22 -4.33
N GLN A 96 -1.32 12.83 -3.74
CA GLN A 96 0.01 13.13 -4.29
C GLN A 96 0.21 12.53 -5.69
N TYR A 97 -0.28 11.31 -5.92
CA TYR A 97 -0.22 10.68 -7.24
C TYR A 97 -1.07 11.43 -8.28
N ILE A 98 -2.26 11.90 -7.90
CA ILE A 98 -3.14 12.68 -8.78
C ILE A 98 -2.51 14.03 -9.12
N GLU A 99 -1.89 14.70 -8.15
CA GLU A 99 -1.19 15.96 -8.33
C GLU A 99 -0.02 15.80 -9.31
N TYR A 100 0.87 14.84 -9.05
CA TYR A 100 1.99 14.52 -9.94
C TYR A 100 1.56 14.22 -11.38
N ARG A 101 0.49 13.43 -11.55
CA ARG A 101 -0.05 13.11 -12.88
C ARG A 101 -0.61 14.34 -13.59
N SER A 102 -1.24 15.24 -12.85
CA SER A 102 -1.77 16.51 -13.38
C SER A 102 -0.63 17.40 -13.89
N GLU A 103 0.43 17.54 -13.11
CA GLU A 103 1.62 18.32 -13.49
C GLU A 103 2.31 17.73 -14.73
N LEU A 104 2.46 16.41 -14.78
CA LEU A 104 3.05 15.72 -15.93
C LEU A 104 2.24 15.98 -17.21
N LEU A 105 0.90 15.90 -17.14
CA LEU A 105 0.04 16.18 -18.29
C LEU A 105 0.11 17.65 -18.74
N GLN A 106 0.22 18.60 -17.81
CA GLN A 106 0.39 20.01 -18.13
C GLN A 106 1.74 20.28 -18.82
N SER A 107 2.82 19.66 -18.34
CA SER A 107 4.15 19.80 -18.96
C SER A 107 4.19 19.25 -20.39
N LEU A 108 3.54 18.11 -20.65
CA LEU A 108 3.40 17.54 -21.99
C LEU A 108 2.58 18.45 -22.92
N GLY A 109 1.52 19.07 -22.39
CA GLY A 109 0.71 20.04 -23.14
C GLY A 109 1.49 21.30 -23.54
N GLN A 110 2.34 21.82 -22.64
CA GLN A 110 3.19 23.00 -22.92
C GLN A 110 4.25 22.72 -23.99
N GLN A 111 4.92 21.56 -23.91
CA GLN A 111 5.90 21.16 -24.93
C GLN A 111 5.29 21.02 -26.34
N MET A 112 4.02 20.60 -26.43
CA MET A 112 3.31 20.54 -27.71
C MET A 112 2.93 21.92 -28.27
N GLN A 113 2.75 22.94 -27.42
CA GLN A 113 2.40 24.30 -27.84
C GLN A 113 3.64 25.11 -28.26
N GLU A 114 4.77 24.93 -27.56
CA GLU A 114 6.04 25.59 -27.91
C GLU A 114 6.60 25.13 -29.27
N GLY A 115 6.28 23.90 -29.70
CA GLY A 115 6.62 23.39 -31.03
C GLY A 115 5.79 23.97 -32.19
N GLN A 116 4.74 24.75 -31.93
CA GLN A 116 3.84 25.28 -32.97
C GLN A 116 3.80 26.82 -33.07
N SER A 117 4.38 27.57 -32.13
CA SER A 117 4.44 29.03 -32.20
C SER A 117 5.75 29.53 -32.82
N SER A 118 5.79 29.63 -34.15
CA SER A 118 6.66 30.58 -34.88
C SER A 118 5.97 31.06 -36.16
N PRO A 119 5.59 32.36 -36.27
CA PRO A 119 4.92 32.92 -37.43
C PRO A 119 5.88 33.54 -38.48
N THR A 120 5.40 33.49 -39.72
CA THR A 120 5.85 34.02 -41.03
C THR A 120 6.41 35.46 -41.12
N ALA A 121 7.39 35.67 -42.05
CA ALA A 121 7.34 36.56 -43.24
C ALA A 121 8.63 37.39 -43.51
N GLY A 122 9.13 37.34 -44.77
CA GLY A 122 10.17 38.25 -45.29
C GLY A 122 10.78 37.80 -46.63
N THR A 123 10.11 38.05 -47.75
CA THR A 123 10.62 37.98 -49.15
C THR A 123 11.58 39.15 -49.46
N PRO A 124 12.17 39.28 -50.67
CA PRO A 124 12.74 38.33 -51.64
C PRO A 124 14.19 38.72 -52.02
N ASN A 125 15.00 37.82 -52.59
CA ASN A 125 16.20 38.24 -53.35
C ASN A 125 16.19 37.67 -54.77
N HIS A 126 16.47 38.59 -55.67
CA HIS A 126 16.34 38.57 -57.12
C HIS A 126 17.72 38.23 -57.75
N ILE A 127 17.69 37.89 -59.05
CA ILE A 127 18.74 38.03 -60.10
C ILE A 127 19.51 36.71 -60.41
N PRO A 128 19.86 36.37 -61.68
CA PRO A 128 19.03 36.17 -62.87
C PRO A 128 19.47 34.94 -63.74
N GLU A 129 18.73 34.70 -64.83
CA GLU A 129 19.11 34.13 -66.13
C GLU A 129 20.04 32.90 -66.26
N ARG A 130 19.53 31.87 -66.96
CA ARG A 130 20.06 31.56 -68.30
C ARG A 130 19.01 30.93 -69.20
N ASN A 131 18.62 31.70 -70.20
CA ASN A 131 17.75 31.34 -71.29
C ASN A 131 18.59 30.61 -72.36
N SER A 132 18.13 29.47 -72.87
CA SER A 132 18.69 28.88 -74.09
C SER A 132 17.64 28.06 -74.82
N ASP A 133 16.70 28.78 -75.43
CA ASP A 133 16.09 28.37 -76.68
C ASP A 133 16.83 29.07 -77.84
N ARG A 134 17.41 28.27 -78.75
CA ARG A 134 17.71 28.69 -80.12
C ARG A 134 17.09 27.68 -81.07
N PHE A 135 16.12 28.18 -81.82
CA PHE A 135 15.52 27.60 -82.99
C PHE A 135 16.43 27.80 -84.23
N CYS A 136 16.32 26.84 -85.18
CA CYS A 136 16.52 26.93 -86.64
C CYS A 136 17.93 27.18 -87.26
N ASP A 137 18.45 26.21 -88.02
CA ASP A 137 18.27 26.09 -89.49
C ASP A 137 19.37 25.22 -90.16
N LYS A 138 18.95 24.15 -90.86
CA LYS A 138 19.25 23.82 -92.28
C LYS A 138 18.76 22.42 -92.64
#